data_AF-A0A1J3FXH8-F1
#
_entry.id   AF-A0A1J3FXH8-F1
#
_cell.length_a   1.000
_cell.length_b   1.000
_cell.length_c   1.000
_cell.angle_alpha   90.00
_cell.angle_beta   90.00
_cell.angle_gamma   90.00
#
_symmetry.space_group_name_H-M   'P 1'
#
loop_
_entity.id
_entity.type
_entity.pdbx_description
1 polymer ?
#
loop_
_entity_poly.entity_id
_entity_poly.type
_entity_poly.pdbx_seq_one_letter_code
_entity_poly.pdbx_strand_id
1 'polypeptide(L)'
;QGKGNREQQFYLWFDPTKNFHTYSIVWRPQHIIFLVDNLPIRVFNNAEKLGVPFPKSQPMRIYSSLWNADDWATRGGLVKTDWSKAPFTAYYRGFKAAA
;
A
#
# COMPACT_ATOMS: atom_id res chain seq x y z
N GLN A 1 15.58 4.02 -10.75
CA GLN A 1 16.31 3.00 -9.97
C GLN A 1 15.28 2.16 -9.22
N GLY A 2 14.93 0.98 -9.71
CA GLY A 2 13.83 0.14 -9.19
C GLY A 2 14.15 -0.59 -7.87
N LYS A 3 14.80 0.07 -6.91
CA LYS A 3 15.23 -0.55 -5.64
C LYS A 3 14.17 -0.38 -4.55
N GLY A 4 13.55 -1.50 -4.17
CA GLY A 4 12.61 -1.64 -3.05
C GLY A 4 13.30 -1.88 -1.70
N ASN A 5 12.85 -2.90 -0.94
CA ASN A 5 13.34 -3.30 0.39
C ASN A 5 13.12 -2.22 1.46
N ARG A 6 11.89 -1.70 1.53
CA ARG A 6 11.47 -0.63 2.46
C ARG A 6 10.12 -0.95 3.10
N GLU A 7 9.88 -2.22 3.40
CA GLU A 7 8.63 -2.75 3.92
C GLU A 7 8.39 -2.31 5.37
N GLN A 8 7.14 -2.04 5.71
CA GLN A 8 6.66 -1.86 7.08
C GLN A 8 5.36 -2.64 7.20
N GLN A 9 5.17 -3.34 8.33
CA GLN A 9 3.97 -4.12 8.62
C GLN A 9 3.37 -3.64 9.94
N PHE A 10 2.04 -3.58 10.01
CA PHE A 10 1.30 -3.19 11.21
C PHE A 10 -0.12 -3.77 11.17
N TYR A 11 -0.75 -3.87 12.34
CA TYR A 11 -2.17 -4.18 12.45
C TYR A 11 -3.00 -2.89 12.42
N LEU A 12 -4.20 -2.98 11.84
CA LEU A 12 -5.17 -1.89 11.88
C LEU A 12 -5.91 -1.89 13.22
N TRP A 13 -6.37 -0.71 13.64
CA TRP A 13 -7.18 -0.53 14.86
C TRP A 13 -8.68 -0.81 14.63
N PHE A 14 -9.02 -1.46 13.52
CA PHE A 14 -10.37 -1.86 13.11
C PHE A 14 -10.31 -3.14 12.26
N ASP A 15 -11.45 -3.79 12.06
CA ASP A 15 -11.58 -4.92 11.13
C ASP A 15 -11.81 -4.38 9.70
N PRO A 16 -10.81 -4.47 8.79
CA PRO A 16 -10.92 -3.92 7.44
C PRO A 16 -11.90 -4.69 6.54
N THR A 17 -12.45 -5.82 6.99
CA THR A 17 -13.40 -6.64 6.22
C THR A 17 -14.86 -6.23 6.44
N LYS A 18 -15.15 -5.43 7.47
CA LYS A 18 -16.53 -5.11 7.90
C LYS A 18 -17.08 -3.84 7.27
N ASN A 19 -16.22 -2.87 6.98
CA ASN A 19 -16.63 -1.57 6.45
C ASN A 19 -15.60 -1.04 5.45
N PHE A 20 -16.00 -0.08 4.62
CA PHE A 20 -15.07 0.65 3.76
C PHE A 20 -14.29 1.69 4.57
N HIS A 21 -12.98 1.67 4.41
CA HIS A 21 -12.04 2.65 4.96
C HIS A 21 -11.30 3.35 3.81
N THR A 22 -10.83 4.57 4.05
CA THR A 22 -10.14 5.37 3.03
C THR A 22 -8.63 5.16 3.15
N TYR A 23 -8.04 4.54 2.12
CA TYR A 23 -6.59 4.46 1.96
C TYR A 23 -6.14 5.54 0.99
N SER A 24 -5.13 6.32 1.35
CA SER A 24 -4.68 7.46 0.53
C SER A 24 -3.17 7.57 0.49
N ILE A 25 -2.66 8.05 -0.64
CA ILE A 25 -1.26 8.43 -0.81
C ILE A 25 -1.22 9.91 -1.15
N VAL A 26 -0.58 10.71 -0.29
CA VAL A 26 -0.23 12.10 -0.59
C VAL A 26 1.22 12.13 -1.01
N TRP A 27 1.47 12.41 -2.29
CA TRP A 27 2.80 12.45 -2.84
C TRP A 27 3.13 13.87 -3.29
N ARG A 28 4.11 14.48 -2.61
CA ARG A 28 4.63 15.81 -2.88
C ARG A 28 6.15 15.76 -3.10
N PRO A 29 6.77 16.81 -3.67
CA PRO A 29 8.22 16.85 -3.84
C PRO A 29 9.03 16.66 -2.55
N GLN A 30 8.43 17.01 -1.40
CA GLN A 30 9.07 16.95 -0.09
C GLN A 30 8.88 15.60 0.62
N HIS A 31 7.79 14.88 0.37
CA HIS A 31 7.46 13.64 1.07
C HIS A 31 6.35 12.82 0.39
N ILE A 32 6.27 11.55 0.76
CA ILE A 32 5.13 10.66 0.49
C ILE A 32 4.50 10.28 1.82
N ILE A 33 3.20 10.50 1.97
CA ILE A 33 2.44 10.11 3.16
C ILE A 33 1.45 9.04 2.76
N PHE A 34 1.45 7.94 3.51
CA PHE A 34 0.44 6.90 3.43
C PHE A 34 -0.55 7.11 4.58
N LEU A 35 -1.84 7.13 4.27
CA LEU A 35 -2.90 7.41 5.24
C LEU A 35 -3.96 6.30 5.24
N VAL A 36 -4.55 6.09 6.41
CA VAL A 36 -5.77 5.32 6.63
C VAL A 36 -6.76 6.22 7.36
N ASP A 37 -7.90 6.52 6.76
CA ASP A 37 -8.91 7.44 7.30
C ASP A 37 -8.34 8.79 7.76
N ASN A 38 -7.46 9.37 6.93
CA ASN A 38 -6.72 10.62 7.20
C ASN A 38 -5.69 10.54 8.34
N LEU A 39 -5.48 9.38 8.95
CA LEU A 39 -4.39 9.17 9.92
C LEU A 39 -3.12 8.74 9.18
N PRO A 40 -2.00 9.47 9.31
CA PRO A 40 -0.73 9.11 8.69
C PRO A 40 -0.15 7.86 9.37
N ILE A 41 0.04 6.80 8.59
CA ILE A 41 0.63 5.53 9.05
C ILE A 41 2.11 5.41 8.65
N ARG A 42 2.56 6.18 7.65
CA ARG A 42 3.95 6.23 7.20
C ARG A 42 4.23 7.54 6.48
N VAL A 43 5.40 8.11 6.75
CA VAL A 43 5.95 9.25 6.03
C VAL A 43 7.31 8.86 5.45
N PHE A 44 7.50 9.05 4.14
CA PHE A 44 8.77 8.91 3.46
C PHE A 44 9.23 10.29 2.97
N ASN A 45 10.17 10.90 3.69
CA ASN A 45 10.69 12.22 3.35
C ASN A 45 11.66 12.15 2.16
N ASN A 46 11.68 13.21 1.35
CA ASN A 46 12.70 13.39 0.34
C ASN A 46 14.05 13.67 1.01
N ALA A 47 14.90 12.64 1.03
CA ALA A 47 16.25 12.67 1.58
C ALA A 47 17.32 12.55 0.47
N GLU A 48 17.06 13.09 -0.73
CA GLU A 48 18.02 13.07 -1.84
C GLU A 48 19.35 13.73 -1.46
N LYS A 49 19.34 14.77 -0.60
CA LYS A 49 20.55 15.40 -0.06
C LYS A 49 21.44 14.42 0.74
N LEU A 50 20.86 13.34 1.25
CA LEU A 50 21.54 12.26 1.97
C LEU A 50 21.80 11.04 1.07
N GLY A 51 21.63 11.18 -0.25
CA GLY A 51 21.85 10.12 -1.22
C GLY A 51 20.72 9.08 -1.33
N VAL A 52 19.57 9.30 -0.67
CA VAL A 52 18.42 8.40 -0.76
C VAL A 52 17.55 8.79 -1.96
N PRO A 53 17.38 7.92 -2.97
CA PRO A 53 16.54 8.24 -4.12
C PRO A 53 15.09 8.50 -3.72
N PHE A 54 14.46 9.50 -4.35
CA PHE A 54 13.06 9.85 -4.14
C PHE A 54 12.33 9.86 -5.50
N PRO A 55 11.13 9.26 -5.61
CA PRO A 55 10.39 9.30 -6.85
C PRO A 55 9.83 10.72 -7.03
N LYS A 56 10.35 11.47 -8.00
CA LYS A 56 9.87 12.84 -8.31
C LYS A 56 9.73 13.13 -9.80
N SER A 57 10.54 12.47 -10.63
CA SER A 57 10.65 12.80 -12.06
C SER A 57 9.95 11.81 -13.00
N GLN A 58 9.50 10.66 -12.48
CA GLN A 58 8.86 9.63 -13.27
C GLN A 58 7.34 9.66 -12.99
N PRO A 59 6.50 10.02 -13.97
CA PRO A 59 5.06 9.94 -13.83
C PRO A 59 4.63 8.50 -13.52
N MET A 60 3.65 8.34 -12.64
CA MET A 60 3.14 7.04 -12.22
C MET A 60 1.68 6.87 -12.59
N ARG A 61 1.24 5.62 -12.65
CA ARG A 61 -0.16 5.24 -12.78
C ARG A 61 -0.64 4.63 -11.46
N ILE A 62 -1.93 4.77 -11.20
CA ILE A 62 -2.59 4.12 -10.08
C ILE A 62 -2.98 2.71 -10.53
N TYR A 63 -2.73 1.72 -9.67
CA TYR A 63 -3.07 0.31 -9.91
C TYR A 63 -3.80 -0.26 -8.69
N SER A 64 -4.67 -1.23 -8.93
CA SER A 64 -5.29 -2.08 -7.91
C SER A 64 -5.41 -3.50 -8.46
N SER A 65 -5.15 -4.52 -7.64
CA SER A 65 -5.26 -5.92 -8.02
C SER A 65 -5.58 -6.79 -6.80
N LEU A 66 -6.20 -7.94 -7.05
CA LEU A 66 -6.35 -9.05 -6.10
C LEU A 66 -5.69 -10.27 -6.73
N TRP A 67 -4.71 -10.88 -6.05
CA TRP A 67 -3.92 -11.98 -6.60
C TRP A 67 -3.37 -12.89 -5.49
N ASN A 68 -2.98 -14.12 -5.85
CA ASN A 68 -2.41 -15.09 -4.93
C ASN A 68 -0.89 -14.90 -4.76
N ALA A 69 -0.43 -14.81 -3.52
CA ALA A 69 0.98 -14.59 -3.16
C ALA A 69 1.46 -15.58 -2.08
N ASP A 70 1.14 -16.87 -2.27
CA ASP A 70 1.39 -17.97 -1.33
C ASP A 70 2.81 -18.07 -0.78
N ASP A 71 3.81 -17.61 -1.52
CA ASP A 71 5.21 -17.75 -1.12
C ASP A 71 5.61 -16.82 0.02
N TRP A 72 4.83 -15.77 0.32
CA TRP A 72 5.23 -14.79 1.33
C TRP A 72 4.07 -14.14 2.12
N ALA A 73 2.85 -14.09 1.58
CA ALA A 73 1.81 -13.20 2.11
C ALA A 73 1.36 -13.52 3.54
N THR A 74 1.06 -14.77 3.87
CA THR A 74 0.50 -15.14 5.18
C THR A 74 1.51 -15.91 6.01
N ARG A 75 1.86 -15.37 7.18
CA ARG A 75 2.91 -15.90 8.08
C ARG A 75 4.23 -16.19 7.34
N GLY A 76 4.65 -15.27 6.46
CA GLY A 76 5.88 -15.43 5.67
C GLY A 76 5.83 -16.60 4.68
N GLY A 77 4.64 -16.98 4.22
CA GLY A 77 4.45 -18.06 3.24
C GLY A 77 4.14 -19.43 3.83
N LEU A 78 4.03 -19.55 5.16
CA LEU A 78 3.71 -20.80 5.84
C LEU A 78 2.24 -21.23 5.67
N VAL A 79 1.33 -20.28 5.45
CA VAL A 79 -0.10 -20.56 5.26
C VAL A 79 -0.46 -20.32 3.80
N LYS A 80 -0.90 -21.38 3.13
CA LYS A 80 -1.27 -21.38 1.71
C LYS A 80 -2.76 -21.10 1.52
N THR A 81 -3.10 -20.58 0.35
CA THR A 81 -4.47 -20.28 -0.05
C THR A 81 -5.30 -21.55 -0.12
N ASP A 82 -6.38 -21.59 0.64
CA ASP A 82 -7.39 -22.64 0.53
C ASP A 82 -8.40 -22.27 -0.55
N TRP A 83 -8.19 -22.80 -1.75
CA TRP A 83 -9.02 -22.51 -2.92
C TRP A 83 -10.44 -23.04 -2.83
N SER A 84 -10.75 -23.94 -1.87
CA SER A 84 -12.14 -24.34 -1.60
C SER A 84 -12.99 -23.18 -1.06
N LYS A 85 -12.35 -22.11 -0.56
CA LYS A 85 -12.99 -20.89 -0.06
C LYS A 85 -13.20 -19.80 -1.12
N ALA A 86 -12.87 -20.10 -2.38
CA ALA A 86 -13.15 -19.17 -3.49
C ALA A 86 -14.68 -18.98 -3.67
N PRO A 87 -15.12 -17.80 -4.16
CA PRO A 87 -14.32 -16.67 -4.63
C PRO A 87 -13.80 -15.75 -3.51
N PHE A 88 -12.57 -15.28 -3.66
CA PHE A 88 -12.03 -14.19 -2.84
C PHE A 88 -12.44 -12.85 -3.44
N THR A 89 -13.11 -12.00 -2.67
CA THR A 89 -13.70 -10.76 -3.17
C THR A 89 -13.17 -9.56 -2.42
N ALA A 90 -12.72 -8.54 -3.16
CA ALA A 90 -12.34 -7.23 -2.64
C ALA A 90 -13.22 -6.16 -3.31
N TYR A 91 -13.80 -5.27 -2.50
CA TYR A 91 -14.66 -4.20 -2.99
C TYR A 91 -13.94 -2.85 -2.94
N TYR A 92 -14.12 -2.04 -3.99
CA TYR A 92 -13.51 -0.72 -4.10
C TYR A 92 -14.59 0.33 -4.39
N ARG A 93 -14.49 1.49 -3.75
CA ARG A 93 -15.34 2.66 -4.02
C ARG A 93 -14.60 3.94 -3.68
N GLY A 94 -15.16 5.08 -4.07
CA GLY A 94 -14.61 6.39 -3.70
C GLY A 94 -13.29 6.73 -4.42
N PHE A 95 -13.16 6.30 -5.68
CA PHE A 95 -11.98 6.61 -6.51
C PHE A 95 -11.80 8.12 -6.64
N LYS A 96 -10.66 8.62 -6.16
CA LYS A 96 -10.27 10.04 -6.25
C LYS A 96 -8.82 10.12 -6.69
N ALA A 97 -8.56 10.92 -7.70
CA ALA A 97 -7.23 11.33 -8.12
C ALA A 97 -7.26 12.84 -8.30
N ALA A 98 -6.36 13.54 -7.63
CA ALA A 98 -6.14 14.97 -7.81
C ALA A 98 -4.74 15.17 -8.40
N ALA A 99 -4.65 16.05 -9.41
CA ALA A 99 -3.39 16.50 -9.98
C ALA A 99 -2.81 17.66 -9.15
#